data_AF-A0A4Q2RQJ5-F1
#
_entry.id   AF-A0A4Q2RQJ5-F1
#
_cell.length_a   1.000
_cell.length_b   1.000
_cell.length_c   1.000
_cell.angle_alpha   90.00
_cell.angle_beta   90.00
_cell.angle_gamma   90.00
#
_symmetry.space_group_name_H-M   'P 1'
#
loop_
_entity.id
_entity.type
_entity.pdbx_description
1 polymer ?
#
loop_
_entity_poly.entity_id
_entity_poly.type
_entity_poly.pdbx_seq_one_letter_code
_entity_poly.pdbx_strand_id
1 'polypeptide(L)'
;MAGDHPGDERSTAETDLRMGRQQVHVYEAILVAAGDAHAVLDDLLGAADPDAARAALRERYGFTEVQASAVLDLQLSRVTSSQRQRIEQGLHEVRARVAELEEQLG
;
A
#
# COMPACT_ATOMS: atom_id res chain seq x y z
N MET A 1 39.95 9.57 13.32
CA MET A 1 38.90 10.53 13.70
C MET A 1 37.81 10.48 12.63
N ALA A 2 36.98 9.43 12.64
CA ALA A 2 35.77 9.39 11.82
C ALA A 2 34.66 9.94 12.69
N GLY A 3 34.13 11.10 12.33
CA GLY A 3 33.01 11.72 13.03
C GLY A 3 31.79 10.85 12.80
N ASP A 4 31.35 10.18 13.85
CA ASP A 4 29.99 9.67 13.96
C ASP A 4 29.04 10.85 13.77
N HIS A 5 28.23 10.83 12.72
CA HIS A 5 27.20 11.84 12.43
C HIS A 5 25.85 11.25 12.87
N PRO A 6 25.48 11.34 14.15
CA PRO A 6 24.22 10.78 14.66
C PRO A 6 22.96 11.41 14.02
N GLY A 7 23.12 12.49 13.25
CA GLY A 7 22.03 13.11 12.48
C GLY A 7 21.61 12.35 11.22
N ASP A 8 22.49 11.54 10.62
CA ASP A 8 22.20 10.83 9.37
C ASP A 8 21.30 9.61 9.61
N GLU A 9 21.53 8.89 10.72
CA GLU A 9 20.77 7.69 11.09
C GLU A 9 19.30 8.02 11.42
N ARG A 10 19.04 9.13 12.11
CA ARG A 10 17.67 9.55 12.45
C ARG A 10 16.87 9.96 11.21
N SER A 11 17.48 10.72 10.30
CA SER A 11 16.85 11.13 9.03
C SER A 11 16.56 9.92 8.12
N THR A 12 17.44 8.91 8.16
CA THR A 12 17.23 7.64 7.45
C THR A 12 16.04 6.88 8.03
N ALA A 13 15.98 6.73 9.36
CA ALA A 13 14.86 6.07 10.03
C ALA A 13 13.51 6.76 9.79
N GLU A 14 13.45 8.09 9.78
CA GLU A 14 12.24 8.86 9.44
C GLU A 14 11.80 8.64 7.99
N THR A 15 12.77 8.52 7.07
CA THR A 15 12.51 8.21 5.67
C THR A 15 11.99 6.79 5.49
N ASP A 16 12.60 5.81 6.15
CA ASP A 16 12.15 4.43 6.15
C ASP A 16 10.75 4.29 6.76
N LEU A 17 10.46 5.01 7.84
CA LEU A 17 9.14 5.03 8.45
C LEU A 17 8.07 5.57 7.48
N ARG A 18 8.37 6.67 6.78
CA ARG A 18 7.47 7.24 5.76
C ARG A 18 7.22 6.24 4.62
N MET A 19 8.27 5.58 4.12
CA MET A 19 8.15 4.58 3.06
C MET A 19 7.36 3.36 3.51
N GLY A 20 7.62 2.86 4.72
CA GLY A 20 6.90 1.74 5.32
C GLY A 20 5.41 2.02 5.45
N ARG A 21 5.03 3.18 5.99
CA ARG A 21 3.61 3.61 6.09
C ARG A 21 2.95 3.69 4.72
N GLN A 22 3.64 4.22 3.70
CA GLN A 22 3.11 4.26 2.34
C GLN A 22 2.90 2.86 1.76
N GLN A 23 3.79 1.91 2.07
CA GLN A 23 3.69 0.52 1.63
C GLN A 23 2.54 -0.22 2.34
N VAL A 24 2.37 -0.02 3.65
CA VAL A 24 1.19 -0.50 4.41
C VAL A 24 -0.09 -0.04 3.71
N HIS A 25 -0.18 1.27 3.46
CA HIS A 25 -1.36 1.90 2.88
C HIS A 25 -1.77 1.29 1.53
N VAL A 26 -0.78 1.01 0.67
CA VAL A 26 -1.01 0.38 -0.64
C VAL A 26 -1.42 -1.09 -0.50
N TYR A 27 -0.72 -1.86 0.35
CA TYR A 27 -1.02 -3.28 0.54
C TYR A 27 -2.43 -3.50 1.11
N GLU A 28 -2.89 -2.63 2.00
CA GLU A 28 -4.26 -2.69 2.54
C GLU A 28 -5.31 -2.55 1.42
N ALA A 29 -5.17 -1.57 0.54
CA ALA A 29 -6.10 -1.39 -0.57
C ALA A 29 -6.07 -2.56 -1.56
N ILE A 30 -4.87 -3.07 -1.87
CA ILE A 30 -4.71 -4.22 -2.75
C ILE A 30 -5.40 -5.46 -2.16
N LEU A 31 -5.28 -5.72 -0.86
CA LEU A 31 -5.92 -6.88 -0.23
C LEU A 31 -7.45 -6.76 -0.22
N VAL A 32 -7.98 -5.57 0.07
CA VAL A 32 -9.42 -5.29 -0.02
C VAL A 32 -9.91 -5.53 -1.45
N ALA A 33 -9.25 -4.91 -2.44
CA ALA A 33 -9.62 -5.05 -3.84
C ALA A 33 -9.52 -6.50 -4.35
N ALA A 34 -8.48 -7.24 -3.94
CA ALA A 34 -8.32 -8.63 -4.31
C ALA A 34 -9.34 -9.57 -3.61
N GLY A 35 -9.90 -9.15 -2.47
CA GLY A 35 -11.01 -9.84 -1.81
C GLY A 35 -12.36 -9.65 -2.52
N ASP A 36 -12.52 -8.53 -3.23
CA ASP A 36 -13.73 -8.15 -3.98
C ASP A 36 -13.45 -7.97 -5.49
N ALA A 37 -12.56 -8.82 -6.02
CA ALA A 37 -11.96 -8.62 -7.35
C ALA A 37 -12.98 -8.57 -8.50
N HIS A 38 -14.11 -9.28 -8.36
CA HIS A 38 -15.19 -9.23 -9.36
C HIS A 38 -15.83 -7.85 -9.42
N ALA A 39 -16.17 -7.27 -8.26
CA ALA A 39 -16.84 -5.99 -8.25
C ALA A 39 -15.91 -4.83 -8.61
N VAL A 40 -14.64 -4.92 -8.22
CA VAL A 40 -13.58 -4.02 -8.70
C VAL A 40 -13.49 -4.09 -10.22
N LEU A 41 -13.47 -5.29 -10.82
CA LEU A 41 -13.42 -5.43 -12.28
C LEU A 41 -14.65 -4.82 -12.95
N ASP A 42 -15.84 -4.99 -12.38
CA ASP A 42 -17.07 -4.38 -12.89
C ASP A 42 -16.98 -2.84 -12.88
N ASP A 43 -16.48 -2.24 -11.79
CA ASP A 43 -16.28 -0.80 -11.69
C ASP A 43 -15.26 -0.28 -12.73
N LEU A 44 -14.16 -1.03 -12.93
CA LEU A 44 -13.14 -0.68 -13.91
C LEU A 44 -13.65 -0.78 -15.35
N LEU A 45 -14.47 -1.79 -15.67
CA LEU A 45 -15.08 -1.96 -17.00
C LEU A 45 -16.19 -0.94 -17.26
N GLY A 46 -16.89 -0.49 -16.21
CA GLY A 46 -17.92 0.54 -16.30
C GLY A 46 -17.39 1.97 -16.43
N ALA A 47 -16.13 2.20 -16.10
CA ALA A 47 -15.50 3.51 -16.19
C ALA A 47 -15.18 3.91 -17.64
N ALA A 48 -15.37 5.20 -17.95
CA ALA A 48 -15.08 5.74 -19.28
C ALA A 48 -13.56 5.87 -19.54
N ASP A 49 -12.78 6.10 -18.48
CA ASP A 49 -11.34 6.34 -18.53
C ASP A 49 -10.69 6.04 -17.15
N PRO A 50 -9.33 6.05 -17.06
CA PRO A 50 -8.62 5.79 -15.81
C PRO A 50 -8.95 6.75 -14.64
N ASP A 51 -9.28 8.02 -14.93
CA ASP A 51 -9.63 9.00 -13.89
C ASP A 51 -11.00 8.68 -13.29
N ALA A 52 -11.98 8.35 -14.14
CA ALA A 52 -13.30 7.90 -13.72
C ALA A 52 -13.22 6.58 -12.91
N ALA A 53 -12.37 5.65 -13.31
CA ALA A 53 -12.13 4.41 -12.59
C ALA A 53 -11.56 4.67 -11.18
N ARG A 54 -10.54 5.54 -11.06
CA ARG A 54 -9.99 5.93 -9.76
C ARG A 54 -11.06 6.59 -8.89
N ALA A 55 -11.86 7.51 -9.44
CA ALA A 55 -12.92 8.16 -8.70
C ALA A 55 -13.95 7.15 -8.15
N ALA A 56 -14.38 6.19 -8.97
CA ALA A 56 -15.30 5.13 -8.56
C ALA A 56 -14.72 4.26 -7.44
N LEU A 57 -13.47 3.83 -7.56
CA LEU A 57 -12.79 3.04 -6.52
C LEU A 57 -12.67 3.80 -5.20
N ARG A 58 -12.40 5.11 -5.25
CA ARG A 58 -12.33 5.96 -4.06
C ARG A 58 -13.70 6.11 -3.40
N GLU A 59 -14.74 6.36 -4.19
CA GLU A 59 -16.11 6.52 -3.68
C GLU A 59 -16.62 5.24 -3.03
N ARG A 60 -16.41 4.10 -3.69
CA ARG A 60 -16.95 2.81 -3.25
C ARG A 60 -16.22 2.25 -2.03
N TYR A 61 -14.89 2.30 -2.03
CA TYR A 61 -14.06 1.63 -1.01
C TYR A 61 -13.44 2.60 0.01
N GLY A 62 -13.63 3.92 -0.17
CA GLY A 62 -13.03 4.93 0.70
C GLY A 62 -11.51 5.07 0.53
N PHE A 63 -10.96 4.58 -0.58
CA PHE A 63 -9.53 4.64 -0.85
C PHE A 63 -9.03 6.07 -1.02
N THR A 64 -7.77 6.32 -0.64
CA THR A 64 -7.07 7.54 -1.05
C THR A 64 -6.68 7.47 -2.53
N GLU A 65 -6.25 8.60 -3.10
CA GLU A 65 -5.78 8.65 -4.49
C GLU A 65 -4.68 7.62 -4.79
N VAL A 66 -3.70 7.50 -3.89
CA VAL A 66 -2.58 6.56 -4.06
C VAL A 66 -3.05 5.11 -3.97
N GLN A 67 -4.00 4.81 -3.09
CA GLN A 67 -4.59 3.47 -2.98
C GLN A 67 -5.38 3.10 -4.22
N ALA A 68 -6.27 3.98 -4.67
CA ALA A 68 -7.06 3.73 -5.87
C ALA A 68 -6.18 3.57 -7.12
N SER A 69 -5.10 4.36 -7.22
CA SER A 69 -4.12 4.21 -8.29
C SER A 69 -3.42 2.84 -8.22
N ALA A 70 -2.99 2.41 -7.02
CA ALA A 70 -2.37 1.10 -6.85
C ALA A 70 -3.31 -0.09 -7.15
N VAL A 71 -4.62 0.07 -6.88
CA VAL A 71 -5.65 -0.92 -7.24
C VAL A 71 -5.87 -0.94 -8.75
N LEU A 72 -5.89 0.21 -9.42
CA LEU A 72 -6.00 0.29 -10.87
C LEU A 72 -4.82 -0.40 -11.58
N ASP A 73 -3.62 -0.31 -11.00
CA ASP A 73 -2.41 -0.97 -11.50
C ASP A 73 -2.30 -2.46 -11.11
N LEU A 74 -3.31 -3.00 -10.40
CA LEU A 74 -3.31 -4.39 -9.96
C LEU A 74 -3.36 -5.35 -11.14
N GLN A 75 -2.43 -6.30 -11.17
CA GLN A 75 -2.46 -7.41 -12.12
C GLN A 75 -3.38 -8.53 -11.63
N LEU A 76 -4.18 -9.11 -12.53
CA LEU A 76 -5.07 -10.24 -12.22
C LEU A 76 -4.34 -11.43 -11.55
N SER A 77 -3.05 -11.64 -11.84
CA SER A 77 -2.25 -12.68 -11.17
C SER A 77 -2.22 -12.52 -9.65
N ARG A 78 -2.27 -11.28 -9.15
CA ARG A 78 -2.21 -10.94 -7.72
C ARG A 78 -3.46 -11.33 -6.94
N VAL A 79 -4.58 -11.63 -7.61
CA VAL A 79 -5.84 -12.04 -6.95
C VAL A 79 -5.85 -13.52 -6.57
N THR A 80 -4.92 -14.32 -7.11
CA THR A 80 -4.79 -15.73 -6.75
C THR A 80 -4.48 -15.89 -5.26
N SER A 81 -5.01 -16.93 -4.61
CA SER A 81 -4.86 -17.11 -3.16
C SER A 81 -3.41 -17.12 -2.69
N SER A 82 -2.49 -17.71 -3.46
CA SER A 82 -1.06 -17.73 -3.11
C SER A 82 -0.41 -16.34 -3.20
N GLN A 83 -0.80 -15.50 -4.16
CA GLN A 83 -0.28 -14.14 -4.27
C GLN A 83 -0.88 -13.22 -3.20
N ARG A 84 -2.17 -13.37 -2.89
CA ARG A 84 -2.80 -12.65 -1.78
C ARG A 84 -2.10 -12.96 -0.46
N GLN A 85 -1.84 -14.24 -0.17
CA GLN A 85 -1.12 -14.64 1.05
C GLN A 85 0.29 -14.02 1.13
N ARG A 86 1.00 -13.88 0.01
CA ARG A 86 2.30 -13.18 -0.02
C ARG A 86 2.18 -11.70 0.31
N ILE A 87 1.11 -11.05 -0.15
CA ILE A 87 0.85 -9.64 0.15
C ILE A 87 0.44 -9.47 1.61
N GLU A 88 -0.38 -10.36 2.15
CA GLU A 88 -0.76 -10.40 3.58
C GLU A 88 0.48 -10.57 4.46
N GLN A 89 1.38 -11.49 4.11
CA GLN A 89 2.63 -11.69 4.83
C GLN A 89 3.51 -10.44 4.75
N GLY A 90 3.71 -9.86 3.56
CA GLY A 90 4.48 -8.63 3.40
C GLY A 90 3.89 -7.45 4.16
N LEU A 91 2.56 -7.35 4.24
CA LEU A 91 1.87 -6.34 5.05
C LEU A 91 2.15 -6.53 6.54
N HIS A 92 2.12 -7.77 7.02
CA HIS A 92 2.46 -8.08 8.41
C HIS A 92 3.90 -7.67 8.74
N GLU A 93 4.85 -8.04 7.89
CA GLU A 93 6.28 -7.73 8.05
C GLU A 93 6.54 -6.21 8.04
N VAL A 94 5.95 -5.49 7.09
CA VAL A 94 6.11 -4.03 7.01
C VAL A 94 5.44 -3.32 8.19
N ARG A 95 4.26 -3.77 8.65
CA ARG A 95 3.62 -3.20 9.84
C ARG A 95 4.48 -3.38 11.09
N ALA A 96 5.07 -4.56 11.26
CA ALA A 96 6.01 -4.80 12.36
C ALA A 96 7.20 -3.83 12.28
N ARG A 97 7.78 -3.67 11.09
CA ARG A 97 8.91 -2.74 10.88
C ARG A 97 8.53 -1.28 11.13
N VAL A 98 7.35 -0.86 10.69
CA VAL A 98 6.82 0.50 10.95
C VAL A 98 6.67 0.74 12.44
N ALA A 99 6.09 -0.22 13.19
CA ALA A 99 5.92 -0.09 14.63
C ALA A 99 7.27 0.01 15.38
N GLU A 100 8.27 -0.79 14.99
CA GLU A 100 9.63 -0.68 15.53
C GLU A 100 10.24 0.71 15.29
N LEU A 101 10.12 1.24 14.08
CA LEU A 101 10.65 2.56 13.72
C LEU A 101 9.91 3.70 14.44
N GLU A 102 8.60 3.55 14.66
CA GLU A 102 7.80 4.51 15.44
C GLU A 102 8.25 4.56 16.91
N GLU A 103 8.51 3.40 17.52
CA GLU A 103 9.05 3.31 18.88
C GLU A 103 10.47 3.91 18.98
N GLN A 104 11.31 3.71 17.96
CA GLN A 104 12.68 4.25 17.94
C GLN A 104 12.74 5.78 17.79
N LEU A 105 11.75 6.39 17.13
CA LEU A 105 11.74 7.83 16.82
C LEU A 105 10.94 8.67 17.82
N GLY A 106 10.09 8.03 18.63
CA GLY A 106 9.33 8.64 19.74
C GLY A 106 10.18 8.98 20.94
#